data_AF-A0A3C0V9Y6-F1
#
_entry.id   AF-A0A3C0V9Y6-F1
#
_cell.length_a   1.000
_cell.length_b   1.000
_cell.length_c   1.000
_cell.angle_alpha   90.00
_cell.angle_beta   90.00
_cell.angle_gamma   90.00
#
_symmetry.space_group_name_H-M   'P 1'
#
loop_
_entity.id
_entity.type
_entity.pdbx_description
1 polymer ?
#
loop_
_entity_poly.entity_id
_entity_poly.type
_entity_poly.pdbx_seq_one_letter_code
_entity_poly.pdbx_strand_id
1 'polypeptide(L)'
;MSCGRSPATGASSSRRRGASCGPRPGPWRRRCRRGSRSARGCRRRSAMHSEPADRIVQALSVALMNGTVYFPEHRRVAEASKEAAAALDLHFQGRESFVLGVVKGLLIVDGAPLYDLSVRAHRLMDVIGERGGFGIRFSRGITADEIVALVKALLQARTRSAEEFNALLAHREIVHAALQVKPLREAPPQEAASSGREPAPPREDCIAESGEPCVEVYTWALGGIRDFVGNLKRDRKVSLTQTQDIAVRLTDALARDRNGFVAMASVKDYDSYTFNHSVNACIYATAVAEQLMTDKKELVAVAQAALLHDVGKILIPDEVLFKPGALSDAEWTVMRQHPVLGAKILMEAQGAAEIAINVAFGHHLRYDQQGYPSLAMPITVDPLTQLVNVIDVYEALTAKRPYKKPFTPERAADVLLRGVGSEFNPLCVDLFLRHFGIFPPGTPVRLTDGSEGAVATTNPCDAAHPVVHVTRDADGGVPDRPMIVDTAEKLPGGGYRLEIACSAAALQARTQSGAPA
;
A
#
# COMPACT_ATOMS: atom_id res chain seq x y z
N MET A 1 -12.18 68.70 3.38
CA MET A 1 -12.98 69.17 4.53
C MET A 1 -13.69 67.94 5.11
N SER A 2 -13.18 67.28 6.17
CA SER A 2 -13.17 67.66 7.60
C SER A 2 -14.56 67.54 8.28
N CYS A 3 -14.73 67.03 9.51
CA CYS A 3 -13.92 66.16 10.39
C CYS A 3 -14.71 65.84 11.70
N GLY A 4 -14.65 64.61 12.23
CA GLY A 4 -14.93 64.28 13.65
C GLY A 4 -16.36 64.49 14.19
N ARG A 5 -16.67 64.23 15.48
CA ARG A 5 -15.99 63.43 16.54
C ARG A 5 -16.99 63.16 17.70
N SER A 6 -16.66 62.23 18.60
CA SER A 6 -17.38 61.83 19.85
C SER A 6 -17.45 62.98 20.91
N PRO A 7 -18.02 62.88 22.17
CA PRO A 7 -17.70 61.84 23.19
C PRO A 7 -18.68 61.56 24.40
N ALA A 8 -18.26 60.63 25.30
CA ALA A 8 -18.47 60.59 26.78
C ALA A 8 -19.92 60.38 27.35
N THR A 9 -20.24 59.94 28.58
CA THR A 9 -19.58 59.49 29.86
C THR A 9 -20.62 58.65 30.67
N GLY A 10 -20.43 57.99 31.84
CA GLY A 10 -19.30 57.78 32.78
C GLY A 10 -19.78 57.44 34.23
N ALA A 11 -18.88 56.94 35.13
CA ALA A 11 -19.04 56.83 36.61
C ALA A 11 -20.09 55.81 37.20
N SER A 12 -20.01 55.29 38.44
CA SER A 12 -18.95 55.21 39.48
C SER A 12 -19.27 54.27 40.68
N SER A 13 -18.24 53.87 41.44
CA SER A 13 -18.23 53.56 42.91
C SER A 13 -18.90 52.28 43.48
N SER A 14 -18.77 51.93 44.77
CA SER A 14 -17.55 51.52 45.51
C SER A 14 -17.87 50.82 46.86
N ARG A 15 -17.05 49.83 47.29
CA ARG A 15 -16.78 49.35 48.68
C ARG A 15 -17.96 48.98 49.64
N ARG A 16 -17.90 47.76 50.24
CA ARG A 16 -17.52 47.51 51.67
C ARG A 16 -17.47 46.01 52.03
N ARG A 17 -17.14 45.69 53.29
CA ARG A 17 -16.62 44.42 53.82
C ARG A 17 -17.68 43.58 54.56
N GLY A 18 -17.45 42.27 54.69
CA GLY A 18 -18.12 41.38 55.65
C GLY A 18 -17.47 39.98 55.68
N ALA A 19 -17.41 39.30 56.83
CA ALA A 19 -16.78 37.99 56.99
C ALA A 19 -17.47 37.13 58.06
N SER A 20 -17.57 35.81 57.85
CA SER A 20 -17.69 34.81 58.94
C SER A 20 -17.63 33.32 58.46
N CYS A 21 -16.88 32.52 59.23
CA CYS A 21 -17.02 31.10 59.62
C CYS A 21 -17.25 29.93 58.62
N GLY A 22 -16.58 28.78 58.89
CA GLY A 22 -16.64 27.50 58.14
C GLY A 22 -17.67 26.47 58.67
N PRO A 23 -17.48 25.13 58.49
CA PRO A 23 -16.25 24.38 58.86
C PRO A 23 -15.76 23.31 57.84
N ARG A 24 -14.88 22.38 58.29
CA ARG A 24 -14.05 21.41 57.51
C ARG A 24 -14.70 20.01 57.37
N PRO A 25 -14.12 19.05 56.60
CA PRO A 25 -13.00 18.20 57.08
C PRO A 25 -11.84 17.95 56.07
N GLY A 26 -10.74 17.34 56.54
CA GLY A 26 -9.68 16.70 55.73
C GLY A 26 -9.47 15.25 56.24
N PRO A 27 -8.27 14.61 56.22
CA PRO A 27 -6.99 14.94 55.58
C PRO A 27 -6.53 13.79 54.61
N TRP A 28 -5.36 13.79 53.96
CA TRP A 28 -4.06 13.29 54.48
C TRP A 28 -2.88 13.74 53.60
N ARG A 29 -1.68 13.84 54.21
CA ARG A 29 -0.43 14.35 53.60
C ARG A 29 0.56 13.21 53.31
N ARG A 30 1.48 13.43 52.35
CA ARG A 30 2.96 13.40 52.51
C ARG A 30 3.64 13.71 51.15
N ARG A 31 4.87 14.21 51.01
CA ARG A 31 5.77 15.13 51.74
C ARG A 31 7.08 15.12 50.94
N CYS A 32 7.38 16.15 50.14
CA CYS A 32 8.69 16.26 49.50
C CYS A 32 9.80 16.49 50.55
N ARG A 33 10.95 15.84 50.38
CA ARG A 33 12.23 16.25 51.00
C ARG A 33 13.39 15.97 50.06
N ARG A 34 14.32 16.92 49.97
CA ARG A 34 15.61 16.80 49.27
C ARG A 34 16.51 15.77 49.95
N GLY A 35 17.32 15.09 49.16
CA GLY A 35 18.47 14.31 49.61
C GLY A 35 19.52 14.24 48.50
N SER A 36 20.60 15.00 48.63
CA SER A 36 21.77 14.89 47.76
C SER A 36 22.69 13.77 48.27
N ARG A 37 23.10 12.87 47.38
CA ARG A 37 24.29 12.01 47.55
C ARG A 37 24.78 11.52 46.19
N SER A 38 26.09 11.32 46.09
CA SER A 38 26.80 11.05 44.85
C SER A 38 26.58 9.62 44.35
N ALA A 39 26.47 9.47 43.03
CA ALA A 39 26.75 8.23 42.32
C ALA A 39 27.74 8.54 41.19
N ARG A 40 28.90 7.88 41.21
CA ARG A 40 29.96 8.06 40.21
C ARG A 40 29.62 7.25 38.97
N GLY A 41 29.96 7.81 37.80
CA GLY A 41 30.39 7.06 36.62
C GLY A 41 29.58 5.82 36.21
N CYS A 42 28.53 6.04 35.42
CA CYS A 42 28.22 5.12 34.33
C CYS A 42 27.91 5.94 33.07
N ARG A 43 28.95 6.26 32.30
CA ARG A 43 28.80 6.91 30.99
C ARG A 43 28.21 5.87 30.02
N ARG A 44 26.89 5.81 29.89
CA ARG A 44 26.26 5.18 28.72
C ARG A 44 26.70 5.96 27.49
N ARG A 45 27.65 5.39 26.73
CA ARG A 45 27.90 5.80 25.35
C ARG A 45 26.73 5.28 24.52
N SER A 46 25.70 6.09 24.33
CA SER A 46 24.77 5.87 23.24
C SER A 46 25.54 6.02 21.94
N ALA A 47 25.45 5.03 21.04
CA ALA A 47 26.01 5.16 19.70
C ALA A 47 25.26 6.29 18.97
N MET A 48 26.01 7.28 18.47
CA MET A 48 25.46 8.34 17.64
C MET A 48 25.26 7.79 16.23
N HIS A 49 24.04 7.39 15.89
CA HIS A 49 23.64 7.25 14.49
C HIS A 49 23.55 8.64 13.86
N SER A 50 23.97 8.78 12.60
CA SER A 50 24.04 10.07 11.90
C SER A 50 22.68 10.45 11.31
N GLU A 51 21.91 11.27 12.05
CA GLU A 51 20.60 11.83 11.64
C GLU A 51 20.47 12.29 10.17
N PRO A 52 21.51 12.84 9.49
CA PRO A 52 21.36 13.26 8.09
C PRO A 52 21.16 12.10 7.10
N ALA A 53 21.73 10.93 7.37
CA ALA A 53 21.80 9.84 6.40
C ALA A 53 20.47 9.09 6.28
N ASP A 54 19.82 8.82 7.42
CA ASP A 54 18.50 8.19 7.49
C ASP A 54 17.44 9.04 6.77
N ARG A 55 17.54 10.38 6.85
CA ARG A 55 16.66 11.31 6.13
C ARG A 55 16.79 11.20 4.62
N ILE A 56 18.00 11.00 4.08
CA ILE A 56 18.22 10.79 2.64
C ILE A 56 17.52 9.50 2.20
N VAL A 57 17.73 8.40 2.94
CA VAL A 57 17.09 7.11 2.66
C VAL A 57 15.57 7.24 2.72
N GLN A 58 15.03 7.91 3.74
CA GLN A 58 13.60 8.13 3.91
C GLN A 58 13.02 8.96 2.76
N ALA A 59 13.62 10.09 2.42
CA ALA A 59 13.14 10.98 1.37
C ALA A 59 13.23 10.33 -0.04
N LEU A 60 14.33 9.63 -0.36
CA LEU A 60 14.45 8.85 -1.59
C LEU A 60 13.43 7.71 -1.66
N SER A 61 13.20 7.01 -0.54
CA SER A 61 12.18 5.96 -0.47
C SER A 61 10.78 6.54 -0.69
N VAL A 62 10.44 7.68 -0.08
CA VAL A 62 9.15 8.36 -0.29
C VAL A 62 9.01 8.87 -1.73
N ALA A 63 10.05 9.44 -2.33
CA ALA A 63 10.01 9.86 -3.73
C ALA A 63 9.76 8.68 -4.68
N LEU A 64 10.45 7.55 -4.45
CA LEU A 64 10.23 6.32 -5.18
C LEU A 64 8.80 5.78 -4.99
N MET A 65 8.28 5.73 -3.75
CA MET A 65 6.93 5.20 -3.48
C MET A 65 5.83 6.12 -4.03
N ASN A 66 6.01 7.44 -3.97
CA ASN A 66 5.09 8.38 -4.60
C ASN A 66 5.07 8.14 -6.12
N GLY A 67 6.21 7.83 -6.73
CA GLY A 67 6.31 7.42 -8.13
C GLY A 67 5.70 6.05 -8.45
N THR A 68 5.44 5.19 -7.46
CA THR A 68 4.69 3.93 -7.63
C THR A 68 3.17 4.08 -7.50
N VAL A 69 2.67 5.31 -7.33
CA VAL A 69 1.23 5.63 -7.23
C VAL A 69 0.84 6.75 -8.19
N TYR A 70 1.67 7.78 -8.29
CA TYR A 70 1.46 8.95 -9.14
C TYR A 70 2.41 8.99 -10.33
N PHE A 71 2.11 9.83 -11.32
CA PHE A 71 3.08 10.17 -12.37
C PHE A 71 4.37 10.76 -11.78
N PRO A 72 5.54 10.51 -12.38
CA PRO A 72 6.81 11.12 -11.95
C PRO A 72 6.77 12.65 -11.90
N GLU A 73 6.01 13.28 -12.78
CA GLU A 73 5.81 14.73 -12.89
C GLU A 73 4.83 15.28 -11.84
N HIS A 74 4.15 14.42 -11.07
CA HIS A 74 3.17 14.83 -10.07
C HIS A 74 3.84 15.61 -8.93
N ARG A 75 3.14 16.64 -8.44
CA ARG A 75 3.63 17.57 -7.39
C ARG A 75 4.24 16.85 -6.18
N ARG A 76 3.70 15.69 -5.78
CA ARG A 76 4.13 14.93 -4.60
C ARG A 76 5.41 14.12 -4.82
N VAL A 77 5.66 13.69 -6.05
CA VAL A 77 6.97 13.14 -6.43
C VAL A 77 8.00 14.27 -6.41
N ALA A 78 7.67 15.42 -7.03
CA ALA A 78 8.54 16.60 -7.03
C ALA A 78 8.83 17.17 -5.61
N GLU A 79 7.86 17.19 -4.70
CA GLU A 79 8.06 17.61 -3.30
C GLU A 79 9.01 16.66 -2.56
N ALA A 80 8.80 15.34 -2.66
CA ALA A 80 9.68 14.34 -2.05
C ALA A 80 11.09 14.33 -2.68
N SER A 81 11.20 14.53 -3.99
CA SER A 81 12.49 14.67 -4.68
C SER A 81 13.24 15.94 -4.27
N LYS A 82 12.55 17.04 -3.98
CA LYS A 82 13.15 18.26 -3.39
C LYS A 82 13.66 18.02 -1.98
N GLU A 83 12.91 17.29 -1.16
CA GLU A 83 13.36 16.92 0.19
C GLU A 83 14.60 16.00 0.14
N ALA A 84 14.62 15.04 -0.79
CA ALA A 84 15.79 14.18 -1.02
C ALA A 84 17.02 14.95 -1.50
N ALA A 85 16.85 15.89 -2.44
CA ALA A 85 17.94 16.77 -2.90
C ALA A 85 18.48 17.63 -1.75
N ALA A 86 17.61 18.24 -0.95
CA ALA A 86 18.02 19.04 0.20
C ALA A 86 18.75 18.22 1.28
N ALA A 87 18.34 16.96 1.51
CA ALA A 87 19.02 16.05 2.43
C ALA A 87 20.42 15.65 1.90
N LEU A 88 20.55 15.42 0.59
CA LEU A 88 21.82 15.15 -0.08
C LEU A 88 22.76 16.37 -0.03
N ASP A 89 22.25 17.58 -0.30
CA ASP A 89 23.03 18.83 -0.22
C ASP A 89 23.57 19.11 1.19
N LEU A 90 22.78 18.85 2.23
CA LEU A 90 23.24 18.92 3.62
C LEU A 90 24.36 17.90 3.90
N HIS A 91 24.32 16.73 3.28
CA HIS A 91 25.34 15.70 3.41
C HIS A 91 26.63 16.01 2.63
N PHE A 92 26.54 16.74 1.51
CA PHE A 92 27.70 17.19 0.74
C PHE A 92 28.49 18.34 1.40
N GLN A 93 28.11 18.80 2.59
CA GLN A 93 28.85 19.79 3.39
C GLN A 93 30.15 19.22 3.99
N GLY A 94 31.08 18.81 3.12
CA GLY A 94 32.36 18.18 3.45
C GLY A 94 32.66 16.87 2.71
N ARG A 95 31.82 16.47 1.74
CA ARG A 95 31.94 15.20 1.00
C ARG A 95 31.60 15.39 -0.48
N GLU A 96 32.28 14.65 -1.36
CA GLU A 96 32.08 14.75 -2.82
C GLU A 96 31.00 13.82 -3.37
N SER A 97 30.73 12.71 -2.68
CA SER A 97 29.71 11.74 -3.05
C SER A 97 29.10 11.05 -1.83
N PHE A 98 27.89 10.54 -2.01
CA PHE A 98 27.14 9.71 -1.06
C PHE A 98 26.84 8.37 -1.74
N VAL A 99 27.04 7.26 -1.03
CA VAL A 99 26.81 5.92 -1.59
C VAL A 99 25.81 5.18 -0.72
N LEU A 100 24.69 4.83 -1.35
CA LEU A 100 23.64 3.97 -0.84
C LEU A 100 23.88 2.55 -1.34
N GLY A 101 24.52 1.69 -0.56
CA GLY A 101 24.83 0.32 -0.92
C GLY A 101 23.71 -0.67 -0.59
N VAL A 102 23.69 -1.82 -1.27
CA VAL A 102 22.85 -2.98 -0.93
C VAL A 102 23.74 -4.22 -0.84
N VAL A 103 23.80 -4.85 0.34
CA VAL A 103 24.67 -6.01 0.61
C VAL A 103 23.89 -7.05 1.41
N LYS A 104 23.72 -8.27 0.87
CA LYS A 104 23.04 -9.40 1.54
C LYS A 104 21.64 -9.05 2.10
N GLY A 105 20.88 -8.21 1.40
CA GLY A 105 19.56 -7.76 1.87
C GLY A 105 19.60 -6.71 2.99
N LEU A 106 20.74 -6.04 3.19
CA LEU A 106 20.86 -4.87 4.06
C LEU A 106 21.27 -3.64 3.26
N LEU A 107 20.71 -2.50 3.64
CA LEU A 107 21.09 -1.19 3.13
C LEU A 107 22.36 -0.73 3.86
N ILE A 108 23.40 -0.37 3.10
CA ILE A 108 24.66 0.15 3.65
C ILE A 108 24.74 1.65 3.36
N VAL A 109 24.89 2.46 4.39
CA VAL A 109 24.98 3.91 4.30
C VAL A 109 26.27 4.36 5.00
N ASP A 110 27.12 5.12 4.31
CA ASP A 110 28.45 5.53 4.83
C ASP A 110 29.35 4.37 5.31
N GLY A 111 29.13 3.15 4.80
CA GLY A 111 29.82 1.94 5.26
C GLY A 111 29.23 1.28 6.51
N ALA A 112 28.14 1.82 7.07
CA ALA A 112 27.39 1.23 8.17
C ALA A 112 26.09 0.57 7.67
N PRO A 113 25.76 -0.67 8.09
CA PRO A 113 24.46 -1.28 7.82
C PRO A 113 23.32 -0.62 8.62
N LEU A 114 22.19 -0.40 7.94
CA LEU A 114 20.96 0.12 8.53
C LEU A 114 20.01 -1.05 8.83
N TYR A 115 19.80 -1.31 10.13
CA TYR A 115 19.13 -2.54 10.62
C TYR A 115 17.62 -2.40 10.88
N ASP A 116 17.07 -1.18 10.81
CA ASP A 116 15.63 -0.91 11.03
C ASP A 116 15.01 -0.33 9.74
N LEU A 117 14.93 -1.19 8.72
CA LEU A 117 14.48 -0.83 7.39
C LEU A 117 12.95 -0.84 7.31
N SER A 118 12.35 0.33 7.08
CA SER A 118 10.93 0.38 6.70
C SER A 118 10.66 -0.42 5.41
N VAL A 119 9.40 -0.83 5.20
CA VAL A 119 8.96 -1.53 3.97
C VAL A 119 9.37 -0.76 2.69
N ARG A 120 9.41 0.58 2.76
CA ARG A 120 9.79 1.47 1.65
C ARG A 120 11.28 1.39 1.30
N ALA A 121 12.13 1.22 2.30
CA ALA A 121 13.56 1.04 2.09
C ALA A 121 13.88 -0.31 1.44
N HIS A 122 13.11 -1.36 1.78
CA HIS A 122 13.18 -2.65 1.08
C HIS A 122 12.81 -2.50 -0.40
N ARG A 123 11.72 -1.78 -0.73
CA ARG A 123 11.35 -1.55 -2.14
C ARG A 123 12.40 -0.77 -2.92
N LEU A 124 13.10 0.17 -2.29
CA LEU A 124 14.26 0.86 -2.88
C LEU A 124 15.41 -0.12 -3.19
N MET A 125 15.68 -1.08 -2.30
CA MET A 125 16.68 -2.13 -2.52
C MET A 125 16.29 -3.10 -3.64
N ASP A 126 15.03 -3.55 -3.68
CA ASP A 126 14.50 -4.42 -4.74
C ASP A 126 14.68 -3.77 -6.12
N VAL A 127 14.27 -2.50 -6.24
CA VAL A 127 14.35 -1.71 -7.47
C VAL A 127 15.80 -1.49 -7.94
N ILE A 128 16.76 -1.40 -7.01
CA ILE A 128 18.20 -1.38 -7.32
C ILE A 128 18.67 -2.76 -7.82
N GLY A 129 18.26 -3.84 -7.13
CA GLY A 129 18.65 -5.22 -7.43
C GLY A 129 18.09 -5.76 -8.76
N GLU A 130 16.83 -5.43 -9.08
CA GLU A 130 16.18 -5.72 -10.38
C GLU A 130 16.99 -5.23 -11.59
N ARG A 131 17.82 -4.20 -11.39
CA ARG A 131 18.66 -3.55 -12.41
C ARG A 131 20.12 -3.99 -12.34
N GLY A 132 20.43 -5.05 -11.59
CA GLY A 132 21.79 -5.56 -11.41
C GLY A 132 22.71 -4.60 -10.62
N GLY A 133 22.15 -3.62 -9.91
CA GLY A 133 22.92 -2.67 -9.12
C GLY A 133 23.22 -3.17 -7.70
N PHE A 134 24.39 -2.81 -7.19
CA PHE A 134 24.79 -3.03 -5.78
C PHE A 134 24.56 -1.79 -4.90
N GLY A 135 23.84 -0.79 -5.42
CA GLY A 135 23.61 0.49 -4.76
C GLY A 135 23.44 1.65 -5.74
N ILE A 136 23.14 2.84 -5.21
CA ILE A 136 23.14 4.11 -5.95
C ILE A 136 24.26 5.00 -5.38
N ARG A 137 25.09 5.58 -6.25
CA ARG A 137 25.99 6.68 -5.92
C ARG A 137 25.37 7.98 -6.36
N PHE A 138 25.37 8.95 -5.45
CA PHE A 138 24.99 10.33 -5.68
C PHE A 138 26.24 11.21 -5.59
N SER A 139 26.39 12.13 -6.53
CA SER A 139 27.49 13.10 -6.58
C SER A 139 27.00 14.48 -6.16
N ARG A 140 27.90 15.30 -5.61
CA ARG A 140 27.59 16.71 -5.30
C ARG A 140 27.10 17.45 -6.54
N GLY A 141 26.01 18.20 -6.40
CA GLY A 141 25.38 18.95 -7.50
C GLY A 141 24.05 18.36 -7.98
N ILE A 142 23.61 17.21 -7.44
CA ILE A 142 22.33 16.60 -7.83
C ILE A 142 21.14 17.52 -7.57
N THR A 143 20.32 17.68 -8.61
CA THR A 143 19.09 18.49 -8.56
C THR A 143 17.85 17.66 -8.21
N ALA A 144 16.79 18.32 -7.75
CA ALA A 144 15.50 17.66 -7.55
C ALA A 144 14.94 17.05 -8.85
N ASP A 145 15.19 17.70 -10.00
CA ASP A 145 14.73 17.23 -11.32
C ASP A 145 15.50 15.99 -11.77
N GLU A 146 16.80 15.88 -11.49
CA GLU A 146 17.56 14.64 -11.65
C GLU A 146 17.04 13.51 -10.75
N ILE A 147 16.58 13.80 -9.52
CA ILE A 147 15.98 12.79 -8.65
C ILE A 147 14.61 12.33 -9.20
N VAL A 148 13.78 13.25 -9.73
CA VAL A 148 12.53 12.87 -10.42
C VAL A 148 12.83 11.99 -11.65
N ALA A 149 13.83 12.37 -12.45
CA ALA A 149 14.22 11.63 -13.64
C ALA A 149 14.84 10.25 -13.30
N LEU A 150 15.58 10.16 -12.19
CA LEU A 150 16.08 8.91 -11.62
C LEU A 150 14.94 8.01 -11.13
N VAL A 151 13.98 8.53 -10.34
CA VAL A 151 12.78 7.77 -9.91
C VAL A 151 12.01 7.26 -11.12
N LYS A 152 11.82 8.09 -12.15
CA LYS A 152 11.20 7.69 -13.42
C LYS A 152 11.95 6.55 -14.10
N ALA A 153 13.28 6.63 -14.17
CA ALA A 153 14.11 5.54 -14.72
C ALA A 153 14.02 4.27 -13.87
N LEU A 154 14.13 4.39 -12.54
CA LEU A 154 14.05 3.29 -11.58
C LEU A 154 12.69 2.57 -11.57
N LEU A 155 11.61 3.20 -12.04
CA LEU A 155 10.28 2.56 -12.11
C LEU A 155 9.88 2.10 -13.51
N GLN A 156 10.43 2.72 -14.57
CA GLN A 156 9.98 2.48 -15.95
C GLN A 156 11.02 1.79 -16.85
N ALA A 157 12.31 1.83 -16.51
CA ALA A 157 13.35 1.20 -17.33
C ALA A 157 13.30 -0.33 -17.23
N ARG A 158 13.44 -1.00 -18.39
CA ARG A 158 13.45 -2.48 -18.55
C ARG A 158 14.86 -3.09 -18.58
N THR A 159 15.89 -2.29 -18.28
CA THR A 159 17.31 -2.68 -18.25
C THR A 159 17.57 -3.71 -17.16
N ARG A 160 18.43 -4.70 -17.43
CA ARG A 160 18.74 -5.79 -16.46
C ARG A 160 20.16 -5.73 -15.90
N SER A 161 21.01 -4.85 -16.43
CA SER A 161 22.37 -4.59 -15.92
C SER A 161 22.53 -3.14 -15.48
N ALA A 162 23.45 -2.93 -14.52
CA ALA A 162 23.74 -1.60 -14.00
C ALA A 162 24.42 -0.72 -15.06
N GLU A 163 25.17 -1.34 -15.98
CA GLU A 163 25.79 -0.71 -17.14
C GLU A 163 24.76 -0.19 -18.15
N GLU A 164 23.77 -1.00 -18.53
CA GLU A 164 22.64 -0.55 -19.37
C GLU A 164 21.88 0.61 -18.73
N PHE A 165 21.60 0.49 -17.42
CA PHE A 165 20.88 1.53 -16.69
C PHE A 165 21.69 2.83 -16.61
N ASN A 166 22.98 2.76 -16.32
CA ASN A 166 23.87 3.93 -16.29
C ASN A 166 24.01 4.58 -17.69
N ALA A 167 24.03 3.80 -18.77
CA ALA A 167 23.97 4.33 -20.12
C ALA A 167 22.64 5.07 -20.39
N LEU A 168 21.51 4.54 -19.89
CA LEU A 168 20.20 5.19 -19.97
C LEU A 168 20.14 6.49 -19.15
N LEU A 169 20.77 6.55 -17.97
CA LEU A 169 20.87 7.78 -17.18
C LEU A 169 21.68 8.85 -17.92
N ALA A 170 22.84 8.48 -18.48
CA ALA A 170 23.67 9.38 -19.27
C ALA A 170 22.95 9.92 -20.52
N HIS A 171 22.19 9.07 -21.23
CA HIS A 171 21.32 9.49 -22.34
C HIS A 171 20.17 10.42 -21.94
N ARG A 172 19.86 10.51 -20.64
CA ARG A 172 18.85 11.43 -20.08
C ARG A 172 19.48 12.64 -19.36
N GLU A 173 20.77 12.87 -19.55
CA GLU A 173 21.53 13.96 -18.93
C GLU A 173 21.53 13.92 -17.38
N ILE A 174 21.23 12.77 -16.80
CA ILE A 174 21.33 12.53 -15.35
C ILE A 174 22.80 12.19 -15.05
N VAL A 175 23.54 13.16 -14.51
CA VAL A 175 25.01 13.07 -14.35
C VAL A 175 25.43 12.92 -12.89
N HIS A 176 24.59 13.34 -11.93
CA HIS A 176 24.90 13.25 -10.50
C HIS A 176 24.36 11.98 -9.81
N ALA A 177 23.83 11.01 -10.56
CA ALA A 177 23.40 9.72 -10.02
C ALA A 177 23.84 8.54 -10.92
N ALA A 178 24.30 7.44 -10.31
CA ALA A 178 24.66 6.21 -11.03
C ALA A 178 24.52 4.95 -10.16
N LEU A 179 24.06 3.83 -10.74
CA LEU A 179 24.10 2.53 -10.08
C LEU A 179 25.53 2.03 -9.90
N GLN A 180 25.80 1.42 -8.74
CA GLN A 180 27.06 0.74 -8.47
C GLN A 180 27.11 -0.61 -9.18
N VAL A 181 28.03 -0.73 -10.13
CA VAL A 181 28.33 -1.95 -10.90
C VAL A 181 29.12 -2.99 -10.08
N LYS A 182 29.83 -2.55 -9.04
CA LYS A 182 30.64 -3.42 -8.17
C LYS A 182 30.06 -3.44 -6.75
N PRO A 183 30.11 -4.58 -6.04
CA PRO A 183 29.78 -4.64 -4.61
C PRO A 183 30.66 -3.66 -3.81
N LEU A 184 30.10 -3.06 -2.75
CA LEU A 184 30.93 -2.36 -1.77
C LEU A 184 31.88 -3.37 -1.12
N ARG A 185 33.17 -2.99 -1.00
CA ARG A 185 34.14 -3.79 -0.25
C ARG A 185 33.72 -3.86 1.22
N GLU A 186 33.69 -5.07 1.77
CA GLU A 186 33.49 -5.28 3.19
C GLU A 186 34.59 -4.53 3.98
N ALA A 187 34.18 -3.71 4.94
CA ALA A 187 35.08 -3.34 6.03
C ALA A 187 35.33 -4.59 6.90
N PRO A 188 36.51 -4.77 7.49
CA PRO A 188 36.74 -5.88 8.42
C PRO A 188 35.69 -5.84 9.53
N PRO A 189 35.15 -6.99 9.98
CA PRO A 189 34.17 -7.00 11.05
C PRO A 189 34.80 -6.44 12.32
N GLN A 190 34.49 -5.18 12.63
CA GLN A 190 34.68 -4.66 13.98
C GLN A 190 33.75 -5.46 14.88
N GLU A 191 34.31 -6.07 15.92
CA GLU A 191 33.57 -6.91 16.85
C GLU A 191 32.32 -6.17 17.33
N ALA A 192 31.15 -6.65 16.89
CA ALA A 192 29.89 -6.09 17.32
C ALA A 192 29.79 -6.32 18.82
N ALA A 193 29.98 -5.26 19.60
CA ALA A 193 29.68 -5.27 21.01
C ALA A 193 28.24 -5.74 21.15
N SER A 194 28.06 -6.92 21.76
CA SER A 194 26.78 -7.61 21.86
C SER A 194 25.86 -6.86 22.83
N SER A 195 25.30 -5.75 22.37
CA SER A 195 24.06 -5.24 22.93
C SER A 195 22.98 -6.26 22.57
N GLY A 196 22.80 -7.24 23.47
CA GLY A 196 21.70 -8.20 23.45
C GLY A 196 20.37 -7.47 23.60
N ARG A 197 19.94 -6.85 22.51
CA ARG A 197 18.58 -6.44 22.29
C ARG A 197 17.95 -7.64 21.61
N GLU A 198 17.12 -8.36 22.36
CA GLU A 198 16.26 -9.40 21.79
C GLU A 198 15.54 -8.82 20.56
N PRO A 199 15.25 -9.64 19.54
CA PRO A 199 14.28 -9.24 18.53
C PRO A 199 13.04 -8.75 19.27
N ALA A 200 12.51 -7.58 18.90
CA ALA A 200 11.28 -7.10 19.50
C ALA A 200 10.26 -8.23 19.36
N PRO A 201 9.60 -8.65 20.45
CA PRO A 201 8.67 -9.78 20.38
C PRO A 201 7.65 -9.49 19.26
N PRO A 202 7.15 -10.52 18.57
CA PRO A 202 5.96 -10.33 17.74
C PRO A 202 4.94 -9.60 18.62
N ARG A 203 4.36 -8.51 18.12
CA ARG A 203 3.42 -7.72 18.91
C ARG A 203 2.27 -8.66 19.27
N GLU A 204 2.29 -9.16 20.50
CA GLU A 204 1.16 -9.87 21.08
C GLU A 204 -0.05 -8.99 20.88
N ASP A 205 -1.14 -9.61 20.42
CA ASP A 205 -2.33 -8.91 19.95
C ASP A 205 -2.70 -7.83 20.96
N CYS A 206 -2.53 -6.57 20.55
CA CYS A 206 -2.99 -5.45 21.33
C CYS A 206 -4.51 -5.61 21.37
N ILE A 207 -5.04 -6.10 22.50
CA ILE A 207 -6.48 -6.21 22.75
C ILE A 207 -7.07 -4.86 22.33
N ALA A 208 -7.81 -4.87 21.23
CA ALA A 208 -8.11 -3.66 20.52
C ALA A 208 -8.81 -2.68 21.46
N GLU A 209 -8.35 -1.41 21.48
CA GLU A 209 -9.24 -0.33 21.87
C GLU A 209 -10.52 -0.51 21.04
N SER A 210 -11.68 -0.54 21.70
CA SER A 210 -12.93 -1.06 21.13
C SER A 210 -13.43 -0.21 19.96
N GLY A 211 -12.84 -0.47 18.78
CA GLY A 211 -13.26 0.05 17.50
C GLY A 211 -14.47 -0.70 16.97
N GLU A 212 -15.10 -0.12 15.96
CA GLU A 212 -16.22 -0.72 15.26
C GLU A 212 -15.77 -2.03 14.58
N PRO A 213 -16.50 -3.16 14.74
CA PRO A 213 -16.18 -4.40 14.07
C PRO A 213 -16.07 -4.23 12.55
N CYS A 214 -15.10 -4.92 11.92
CA CYS A 214 -14.83 -4.80 10.49
C CYS A 214 -16.07 -5.09 9.61
N VAL A 215 -16.94 -6.00 10.07
CA VAL A 215 -18.23 -6.31 9.45
C VAL A 215 -19.18 -5.12 9.44
N GLU A 216 -19.24 -4.33 10.51
CA GLU A 216 -20.14 -3.17 10.62
C GLU A 216 -19.69 -2.03 9.70
N VAL A 217 -18.39 -1.72 9.68
CA VAL A 217 -17.82 -0.70 8.79
C VAL A 217 -17.97 -1.10 7.32
N TYR A 218 -17.72 -2.37 6.98
CA TYR A 218 -17.91 -2.90 5.62
C TYR A 218 -19.39 -2.81 5.19
N THR A 219 -20.31 -3.25 6.04
CA THR A 219 -21.77 -3.18 5.78
C THR A 219 -22.26 -1.74 5.65
N TRP A 220 -21.75 -0.83 6.47
CA TRP A 220 -22.03 0.61 6.36
C TRP A 220 -21.49 1.20 5.05
N ALA A 221 -20.28 0.80 4.61
CA ALA A 221 -19.72 1.24 3.34
C ALA A 221 -20.57 0.77 2.15
N LEU A 222 -21.08 -0.47 2.19
CA LEU A 222 -22.04 -0.99 1.19
C LEU A 222 -23.35 -0.19 1.14
N GLY A 223 -23.88 0.19 2.31
CA GLY A 223 -25.04 1.09 2.40
C GLY A 223 -24.74 2.45 1.79
N GLY A 224 -23.61 3.05 2.18
CA GLY A 224 -23.19 4.37 1.69
C GLY A 224 -22.97 4.44 0.18
N ILE A 225 -22.33 3.43 -0.43
CA ILE A 225 -22.13 3.42 -1.90
C ILE A 225 -23.46 3.16 -2.65
N ARG A 226 -24.36 2.36 -2.09
CA ARG A 226 -25.71 2.13 -2.62
C ARG A 226 -26.54 3.42 -2.61
N ASP A 227 -26.51 4.14 -1.50
CA ASP A 227 -27.20 5.42 -1.35
C ASP A 227 -26.61 6.49 -2.29
N PHE A 228 -25.28 6.57 -2.40
CA PHE A 228 -24.60 7.46 -3.34
C PHE A 228 -25.04 7.20 -4.79
N VAL A 229 -25.03 5.94 -5.24
CA VAL A 229 -25.49 5.56 -6.59
C VAL A 229 -26.99 5.86 -6.76
N GLY A 230 -27.81 5.58 -5.75
CA GLY A 230 -29.24 5.85 -5.76
C GLY A 230 -29.60 7.34 -5.80
N ASN A 231 -28.81 8.20 -5.15
CA ASN A 231 -28.94 9.65 -5.19
C ASN A 231 -28.46 10.19 -6.55
N LEU A 232 -27.34 9.69 -7.08
CA LEU A 232 -26.80 10.12 -8.38
C LEU A 232 -27.75 9.76 -9.55
N LYS A 233 -28.38 8.57 -9.52
CA LYS A 233 -29.44 8.20 -10.50
C LYS A 233 -30.67 9.14 -10.41
N ARG A 234 -31.00 9.68 -9.24
CA ARG A 234 -32.19 10.55 -9.02
C ARG A 234 -31.92 12.03 -9.31
N ASP A 235 -30.93 12.61 -8.64
CA ASP A 235 -30.75 14.07 -8.57
C ASP A 235 -29.79 14.61 -9.64
N ARG A 236 -29.06 13.72 -10.32
CA ARG A 236 -27.99 14.01 -11.31
C ARG A 236 -26.89 14.97 -10.82
N LYS A 237 -26.83 15.28 -9.52
CA LYS A 237 -25.77 16.06 -8.90
C LYS A 237 -24.77 15.13 -8.22
N VAL A 238 -23.51 15.25 -8.58
CA VAL A 238 -22.44 14.48 -7.93
C VAL A 238 -21.99 15.20 -6.67
N SER A 239 -22.28 14.61 -5.50
CA SER A 239 -21.71 15.02 -4.22
C SER A 239 -20.74 13.96 -3.75
N LEU A 240 -19.45 14.30 -3.69
CA LEU A 240 -18.40 13.35 -3.30
C LEU A 240 -18.21 13.23 -1.79
N THR A 241 -18.92 14.03 -0.97
CA THR A 241 -18.79 13.99 0.49
C THR A 241 -19.05 12.58 1.05
N GLN A 242 -20.12 11.92 0.60
CA GLN A 242 -20.45 10.57 1.08
C GLN A 242 -19.36 9.54 0.72
N THR A 243 -18.76 9.64 -0.46
CA THR A 243 -17.70 8.71 -0.90
C THR A 243 -16.36 9.04 -0.24
N GLN A 244 -16.12 10.31 0.09
CA GLN A 244 -15.02 10.75 0.94
C GLN A 244 -15.16 10.18 2.36
N ASP A 245 -16.34 10.24 2.97
CA ASP A 245 -16.59 9.69 4.30
C ASP A 245 -16.37 8.17 4.34
N ILE A 246 -16.81 7.46 3.28
CA ILE A 246 -16.54 6.02 3.11
C ILE A 246 -15.03 5.76 3.03
N ALA A 247 -14.32 6.50 2.18
CA ALA A 247 -12.88 6.38 2.00
C ALA A 247 -12.09 6.68 3.30
N VAL A 248 -12.47 7.72 4.06
CA VAL A 248 -11.88 8.05 5.37
C VAL A 248 -12.07 6.91 6.35
N ARG A 249 -13.31 6.42 6.53
CA ARG A 249 -13.61 5.40 7.54
C ARG A 249 -12.98 4.05 7.20
N LEU A 250 -12.98 3.65 5.92
CA LEU A 250 -12.28 2.44 5.47
C LEU A 250 -10.77 2.54 5.66
N THR A 251 -10.15 3.69 5.34
CA THR A 251 -8.71 3.93 5.59
C THR A 251 -8.39 3.83 7.08
N ASP A 252 -9.20 4.46 7.94
CA ASP A 252 -9.02 4.41 9.40
C ASP A 252 -9.29 3.03 10.01
N ALA A 253 -10.13 2.22 9.39
CA ALA A 253 -10.42 0.87 9.87
C ALA A 253 -9.37 -0.15 9.40
N LEU A 254 -8.86 0.00 8.16
CA LEU A 254 -7.71 -0.74 7.65
C LEU A 254 -6.44 -0.53 8.50
N ALA A 255 -6.17 0.72 8.90
CA ALA A 255 -5.05 1.04 9.77
C ALA A 255 -5.14 0.39 11.18
N ARG A 256 -6.33 -0.11 11.58
CA ARG A 256 -6.56 -0.83 12.85
C ARG A 256 -6.52 -2.34 12.67
N ASP A 257 -7.25 -2.88 11.69
CA ASP A 257 -7.35 -4.31 11.41
C ASP A 257 -7.30 -4.60 9.90
N ARG A 258 -6.13 -4.39 9.30
CA ARG A 258 -5.90 -4.69 7.88
C ARG A 258 -6.28 -6.12 7.51
N ASN A 259 -5.95 -7.09 8.36
CA ASN A 259 -6.15 -8.50 8.08
C ASN A 259 -7.65 -8.85 8.04
N GLY A 260 -8.45 -8.33 8.99
CA GLY A 260 -9.90 -8.49 9.00
C GLY A 260 -10.58 -7.87 7.78
N PHE A 261 -10.18 -6.67 7.34
CA PHE A 261 -10.76 -6.08 6.12
C PHE A 261 -10.37 -6.80 4.83
N VAL A 262 -9.13 -7.30 4.71
CA VAL A 262 -8.71 -8.13 3.56
C VAL A 262 -9.44 -9.47 3.54
N ALA A 263 -9.69 -10.07 4.72
CA ALA A 263 -10.54 -11.25 4.84
C ALA A 263 -12.00 -10.93 4.44
N MET A 264 -12.57 -9.82 4.90
CA MET A 264 -13.92 -9.37 4.52
C MET A 264 -14.06 -9.15 3.01
N ALA A 265 -13.10 -8.49 2.36
CA ALA A 265 -13.12 -8.32 0.90
C ALA A 265 -13.05 -9.65 0.14
N SER A 266 -12.46 -10.67 0.77
CA SER A 266 -12.39 -12.03 0.24
C SER A 266 -13.69 -12.83 0.45
N VAL A 267 -14.63 -12.35 1.28
CA VAL A 267 -15.97 -12.96 1.48
C VAL A 267 -16.93 -12.48 0.38
N LYS A 268 -17.41 -13.42 -0.44
CA LYS A 268 -18.16 -13.09 -1.67
C LYS A 268 -19.61 -13.52 -1.54
N ASP A 269 -20.48 -12.54 -1.36
CA ASP A 269 -21.94 -12.71 -1.27
C ASP A 269 -22.64 -12.26 -2.57
N TYR A 270 -23.81 -12.86 -2.85
CA TYR A 270 -24.48 -12.78 -4.15
C TYR A 270 -25.28 -11.47 -4.35
N ASP A 271 -25.91 -10.93 -3.31
CA ASP A 271 -27.00 -9.95 -3.44
C ASP A 271 -26.56 -8.51 -3.76
N SER A 272 -25.26 -8.22 -3.81
CA SER A 272 -24.78 -6.84 -4.06
C SER A 272 -23.44 -6.76 -4.80
N TYR A 273 -23.24 -7.65 -5.80
CA TYR A 273 -21.95 -7.79 -6.51
C TYR A 273 -21.25 -6.47 -6.89
N THR A 274 -21.95 -5.53 -7.54
CA THR A 274 -21.35 -4.25 -7.96
C THR A 274 -20.90 -3.38 -6.79
N PHE A 275 -21.64 -3.37 -5.67
CA PHE A 275 -21.29 -2.56 -4.50
C PHE A 275 -20.17 -3.21 -3.69
N ASN A 276 -20.19 -4.54 -3.53
CA ASN A 276 -19.07 -5.32 -3.00
C ASN A 276 -17.79 -5.04 -3.79
N HIS A 277 -17.86 -5.09 -5.12
CA HIS A 277 -16.72 -4.84 -6.00
C HIS A 277 -16.09 -3.45 -5.80
N SER A 278 -16.89 -2.38 -5.70
CA SER A 278 -16.37 -1.03 -5.42
C SER A 278 -15.70 -0.93 -4.04
N VAL A 279 -16.31 -1.51 -3.00
CA VAL A 279 -15.75 -1.49 -1.63
C VAL A 279 -14.49 -2.36 -1.53
N ASN A 280 -14.46 -3.51 -2.20
CA ASN A 280 -13.30 -4.39 -2.31
C ASN A 280 -12.15 -3.71 -3.06
N ALA A 281 -12.43 -3.06 -4.19
CA ALA A 281 -11.43 -2.31 -4.94
C ALA A 281 -10.80 -1.19 -4.08
N CYS A 282 -11.64 -0.46 -3.33
CA CYS A 282 -11.20 0.50 -2.31
C CYS A 282 -10.29 -0.15 -1.26
N ILE A 283 -10.70 -1.28 -0.67
CA ILE A 283 -9.91 -2.00 0.36
C ILE A 283 -8.56 -2.46 -0.18
N TYR A 284 -8.53 -3.15 -1.32
CA TYR A 284 -7.31 -3.68 -1.92
C TYR A 284 -6.35 -2.56 -2.34
N ALA A 285 -6.84 -1.49 -2.99
CA ALA A 285 -6.01 -0.36 -3.38
C ALA A 285 -5.43 0.37 -2.16
N THR A 286 -6.23 0.58 -1.12
CA THR A 286 -5.80 1.28 0.11
C THR A 286 -4.76 0.47 0.88
N ALA A 287 -4.94 -0.85 1.01
CA ALA A 287 -4.01 -1.72 1.72
C ALA A 287 -2.63 -1.79 1.03
N VAL A 288 -2.58 -1.85 -0.31
CA VAL A 288 -1.32 -1.72 -1.07
C VAL A 288 -0.72 -0.32 -0.90
N ALA A 289 -1.55 0.73 -1.04
CA ALA A 289 -1.11 2.12 -0.96
C ALA A 289 -0.53 2.52 0.40
N GLU A 290 -1.02 1.96 1.51
CA GLU A 290 -0.53 2.22 2.88
C GLU A 290 0.96 1.84 3.06
N GLN A 291 1.42 0.80 2.36
CA GLN A 291 2.84 0.44 2.37
C GLN A 291 3.71 1.48 1.64
N LEU A 292 3.13 2.13 0.63
CA LEU A 292 3.81 3.07 -0.26
C LEU A 292 3.84 4.50 0.33
N MET A 293 2.71 5.05 0.78
CA MET A 293 2.58 6.44 1.23
C MET A 293 2.16 6.58 2.71
N THR A 294 2.52 7.71 3.35
CA THR A 294 2.16 8.01 4.76
C THR A 294 1.13 9.13 4.92
N ASP A 295 0.84 9.90 3.87
CA ASP A 295 -0.13 10.99 3.98
C ASP A 295 -1.55 10.40 3.96
N LYS A 296 -2.24 10.47 5.10
CA LYS A 296 -3.62 10.00 5.23
C LYS A 296 -4.56 10.67 4.20
N LYS A 297 -4.32 11.91 3.79
CA LYS A 297 -5.16 12.57 2.77
C LYS A 297 -4.98 11.94 1.40
N GLU A 298 -3.79 11.45 1.09
CA GLU A 298 -3.48 10.74 -0.16
C GLU A 298 -4.06 9.34 -0.15
N LEU A 299 -3.92 8.61 0.96
CA LEU A 299 -4.55 7.30 1.14
C LEU A 299 -6.06 7.38 0.95
N VAL A 300 -6.71 8.41 1.51
CA VAL A 300 -8.15 8.62 1.33
C VAL A 300 -8.50 9.01 -0.11
N ALA A 301 -7.66 9.78 -0.81
CA ALA A 301 -7.88 10.08 -2.23
C ALA A 301 -7.72 8.82 -3.12
N VAL A 302 -6.79 7.93 -2.79
CA VAL A 302 -6.59 6.63 -3.43
C VAL A 302 -7.77 5.69 -3.17
N ALA A 303 -8.20 5.59 -1.91
CA ALA A 303 -9.38 4.85 -1.49
C ALA A 303 -10.63 5.32 -2.26
N GLN A 304 -10.87 6.64 -2.32
CA GLN A 304 -11.99 7.23 -3.05
C GLN A 304 -11.89 6.99 -4.56
N ALA A 305 -10.69 7.09 -5.16
CA ALA A 305 -10.47 6.82 -6.58
C ALA A 305 -10.80 5.36 -6.94
N ALA A 306 -10.31 4.40 -6.14
CA ALA A 306 -10.61 2.98 -6.34
C ALA A 306 -12.09 2.63 -6.05
N LEU A 307 -12.73 3.30 -5.07
CA LEU A 307 -14.18 3.18 -4.83
C LEU A 307 -15.01 3.68 -6.02
N LEU A 308 -14.53 4.68 -6.76
CA LEU A 308 -15.24 5.38 -7.83
C LEU A 308 -14.83 4.98 -9.25
N HIS A 309 -13.88 4.06 -9.44
CA HIS A 309 -13.39 3.65 -10.77
C HIS A 309 -14.55 3.31 -11.73
N ASP A 310 -15.60 2.70 -11.18
CA ASP A 310 -16.73 2.14 -11.90
C ASP A 310 -17.95 3.07 -12.01
N VAL A 311 -17.85 4.32 -11.52
CA VAL A 311 -19.01 5.24 -11.36
C VAL A 311 -19.76 5.51 -12.67
N GLY A 312 -19.09 5.39 -13.82
CA GLY A 312 -19.72 5.52 -15.13
C GLY A 312 -20.71 4.42 -15.49
N LYS A 313 -20.70 3.27 -14.81
CA LYS A 313 -21.69 2.20 -15.01
C LYS A 313 -23.11 2.65 -14.68
N ILE A 314 -23.28 3.73 -13.91
CA ILE A 314 -24.56 4.38 -13.60
C ILE A 314 -25.28 4.90 -14.87
N LEU A 315 -24.52 5.22 -15.93
CA LEU A 315 -25.04 5.72 -17.20
C LEU A 315 -25.13 4.63 -18.28
N ILE A 316 -24.80 3.38 -17.96
CA ILE A 316 -25.02 2.22 -18.84
C ILE A 316 -26.49 1.77 -18.69
N PRO A 317 -27.22 1.46 -19.78
CA PRO A 317 -28.60 0.97 -19.70
C PRO A 317 -28.70 -0.29 -18.83
N ASP A 318 -29.73 -0.37 -17.99
CA ASP A 318 -29.90 -1.45 -17.02
C ASP A 318 -30.06 -2.82 -17.73
N GLU A 319 -30.59 -2.86 -18.97
CA GLU A 319 -30.70 -4.06 -19.82
C GLU A 319 -29.32 -4.61 -20.27
N VAL A 320 -28.32 -3.73 -20.37
CA VAL A 320 -26.93 -4.08 -20.70
C VAL A 320 -26.14 -4.41 -19.43
N LEU A 321 -26.32 -3.58 -18.38
CA LEU A 321 -25.59 -3.70 -17.13
C LEU A 321 -25.95 -4.97 -16.34
N PHE A 322 -27.24 -5.33 -16.32
CA PHE A 322 -27.76 -6.49 -15.57
C PHE A 322 -28.14 -7.67 -16.48
N LYS A 323 -27.62 -7.71 -17.72
CA LYS A 323 -27.97 -8.76 -18.69
C LYS A 323 -27.69 -10.17 -18.14
N PRO A 324 -28.67 -11.09 -18.16
CA PRO A 324 -28.46 -12.47 -17.77
C PRO A 324 -27.73 -13.26 -18.87
N GLY A 325 -26.39 -13.15 -18.92
CA GLY A 325 -25.55 -13.93 -19.83
C GLY A 325 -24.39 -13.14 -20.44
N ALA A 326 -23.96 -13.54 -21.64
CA ALA A 326 -22.93 -12.83 -22.39
C ALA A 326 -23.51 -11.58 -23.09
N LEU A 327 -22.70 -10.51 -23.15
CA LEU A 327 -22.96 -9.34 -23.97
C LEU A 327 -22.58 -9.64 -25.43
N SER A 328 -23.41 -9.18 -26.37
CA SER A 328 -23.10 -9.08 -27.80
C SER A 328 -22.11 -7.93 -28.07
N ASP A 329 -21.55 -7.87 -29.28
CA ASP A 329 -20.56 -6.82 -29.64
C ASP A 329 -21.13 -5.40 -29.54
N ALA A 330 -22.42 -5.21 -29.85
CA ALA A 330 -23.11 -3.93 -29.69
C ALA A 330 -23.28 -3.55 -28.21
N GLU A 331 -23.65 -4.50 -27.36
CA GLU A 331 -23.78 -4.30 -25.92
C GLU A 331 -22.41 -4.08 -25.25
N TRP A 332 -21.36 -4.77 -25.72
CA TRP A 332 -19.98 -4.50 -25.36
C TRP A 332 -19.53 -3.09 -25.77
N THR A 333 -19.96 -2.60 -26.93
CA THR A 333 -19.65 -1.25 -27.40
C THR A 333 -20.28 -0.18 -26.50
N VAL A 334 -21.47 -0.44 -25.95
CA VAL A 334 -22.08 0.41 -24.91
C VAL A 334 -21.35 0.27 -23.58
N MET A 335 -21.13 -0.96 -23.10
CA MET A 335 -20.45 -1.23 -21.82
C MET A 335 -19.06 -0.57 -21.75
N ARG A 336 -18.27 -0.61 -22.83
CA ARG A 336 -16.92 0.01 -22.90
C ARG A 336 -16.91 1.53 -22.81
N GLN A 337 -18.06 2.20 -22.78
CA GLN A 337 -18.15 3.65 -22.58
C GLN A 337 -18.05 4.05 -21.10
N HIS A 338 -18.29 3.14 -20.16
CA HIS A 338 -18.34 3.49 -18.74
C HIS A 338 -17.07 4.18 -18.20
N PRO A 339 -15.82 3.91 -18.65
CA PRO A 339 -14.66 4.64 -18.14
C PRO A 339 -14.70 6.13 -18.54
N VAL A 340 -15.05 6.41 -19.79
CA VAL A 340 -15.20 7.78 -20.32
C VAL A 340 -16.38 8.50 -19.66
N LEU A 341 -17.47 7.79 -19.39
CA LEU A 341 -18.64 8.33 -18.69
C LEU A 341 -18.31 8.62 -17.21
N GLY A 342 -17.56 7.74 -16.54
CA GLY A 342 -17.12 7.92 -15.16
C GLY A 342 -16.18 9.11 -15.01
N ALA A 343 -15.20 9.25 -15.90
CA ALA A 343 -14.32 10.40 -15.95
C ALA A 343 -15.10 11.73 -16.10
N LYS A 344 -16.10 11.79 -16.98
CA LYS A 344 -16.97 12.97 -17.15
C LYS A 344 -17.76 13.31 -15.87
N ILE A 345 -18.38 12.30 -15.24
CA ILE A 345 -19.10 12.46 -13.97
C ILE A 345 -18.17 13.08 -12.90
N LEU A 346 -16.92 12.63 -12.82
CA LEU A 346 -15.96 13.14 -11.84
C LEU A 346 -15.38 14.51 -12.21
N MET A 347 -15.21 14.84 -13.49
CA MET A 347 -14.83 16.19 -13.94
C MET A 347 -15.90 17.25 -13.63
N GLU A 348 -17.18 16.87 -13.64
CA GLU A 348 -18.31 17.73 -13.26
C GLU A 348 -18.50 17.82 -11.74
N ALA A 349 -17.85 16.93 -10.96
CA ALA A 349 -18.00 16.85 -9.51
C ALA A 349 -17.07 17.81 -8.77
N GLN A 350 -17.65 18.73 -7.98
CA GLN A 350 -16.86 19.66 -7.18
C GLN A 350 -16.01 18.91 -6.13
N GLY A 351 -14.70 19.10 -6.19
CA GLY A 351 -13.75 18.50 -5.25
C GLY A 351 -13.25 17.10 -5.63
N ALA A 352 -13.52 16.62 -6.85
CA ALA A 352 -12.90 15.39 -7.35
C ALA A 352 -11.37 15.53 -7.39
N ALA A 353 -10.66 14.53 -6.86
CA ALA A 353 -9.22 14.43 -7.04
C ALA A 353 -8.91 14.01 -8.49
N GLU A 354 -7.86 14.60 -9.09
CA GLU A 354 -7.40 14.27 -10.44
C GLU A 354 -7.17 12.75 -10.61
N ILE A 355 -6.60 12.11 -9.59
CA ILE A 355 -6.36 10.67 -9.58
C ILE A 355 -7.64 9.83 -9.69
N ALA A 356 -8.78 10.30 -9.16
CA ALA A 356 -10.06 9.62 -9.30
C ALA A 356 -10.60 9.71 -10.74
N ILE A 357 -10.39 10.84 -11.41
CA ILE A 357 -10.74 11.03 -12.83
C ILE A 357 -9.90 10.10 -13.70
N ASN A 358 -8.59 10.02 -13.44
CA ASN A 358 -7.67 9.16 -14.18
C ASN A 358 -7.99 7.67 -14.00
N VAL A 359 -8.23 7.24 -12.76
CA VAL A 359 -8.64 5.87 -12.44
C VAL A 359 -9.96 5.51 -13.13
N ALA A 360 -10.98 6.38 -13.03
CA ALA A 360 -12.25 6.15 -13.72
C ALA A 360 -12.08 6.07 -15.24
N PHE A 361 -11.24 6.92 -15.85
CA PHE A 361 -10.98 6.88 -17.29
C PHE A 361 -10.19 5.64 -17.75
N GLY A 362 -9.17 5.24 -16.97
CA GLY A 362 -8.07 4.42 -17.47
C GLY A 362 -7.94 3.02 -16.89
N HIS A 363 -8.77 2.60 -15.92
CA HIS A 363 -8.64 1.29 -15.26
C HIS A 363 -8.86 0.06 -16.19
N HIS A 364 -9.27 0.27 -17.44
CA HIS A 364 -9.33 -0.75 -18.49
C HIS A 364 -8.30 -0.54 -19.63
N LEU A 365 -7.40 0.44 -19.49
CA LEU A 365 -6.23 0.58 -20.36
C LEU A 365 -5.17 -0.45 -19.97
N ARG A 366 -4.88 -1.35 -20.90
CA ARG A 366 -3.82 -2.34 -20.78
C ARG A 366 -2.44 -1.67 -20.79
N TYR A 367 -1.45 -2.32 -20.18
CA TYR A 367 -0.06 -1.85 -20.19
C TYR A 367 0.55 -1.78 -21.61
N ASP A 368 0.08 -2.64 -22.53
CA ASP A 368 0.36 -2.61 -23.98
C ASP A 368 -0.46 -1.59 -24.78
N GLN A 369 -1.31 -0.80 -24.10
CA GLN A 369 -2.21 0.23 -24.67
C GLN A 369 -3.34 -0.33 -25.56
N GLN A 370 -3.55 -1.65 -25.65
CA GLN A 370 -4.62 -2.27 -26.45
C GLN A 370 -5.98 -2.35 -25.71
N GLY A 371 -6.12 -1.64 -24.59
CA GLY A 371 -7.32 -1.66 -23.75
C GLY A 371 -8.46 -0.78 -24.27
N TYR A 372 -9.36 -0.38 -23.37
CA TYR A 372 -10.36 0.65 -23.66
C TYR A 372 -10.39 1.71 -22.54
N PRO A 373 -10.75 2.97 -22.84
CA PRO A 373 -11.17 3.51 -24.15
C PRO A 373 -10.04 3.52 -25.20
N SER A 374 -10.38 3.37 -26.47
CA SER A 374 -9.39 3.42 -27.56
C SER A 374 -8.79 4.82 -27.68
N LEU A 375 -7.46 4.92 -27.70
CA LEU A 375 -6.74 6.19 -27.72
C LEU A 375 -6.14 6.44 -29.12
N ALA A 376 -6.20 7.69 -29.58
CA ALA A 376 -5.58 8.09 -30.85
C ALA A 376 -4.04 8.15 -30.78
N MET A 377 -3.48 8.31 -29.57
CA MET A 377 -2.05 8.23 -29.29
C MET A 377 -1.86 7.51 -27.94
N PRO A 378 -0.76 6.74 -27.75
CA PRO A 378 -0.42 6.15 -26.45
C PRO A 378 -0.29 7.23 -25.36
N ILE A 379 -0.73 6.91 -24.14
CA ILE A 379 -0.58 7.80 -22.98
C ILE A 379 0.22 7.11 -21.87
N THR A 380 0.91 7.90 -21.05
CA THR A 380 1.32 7.43 -19.73
C THR A 380 0.05 7.25 -18.89
N VAL A 381 -0.20 6.04 -18.41
CA VAL A 381 -1.26 5.76 -17.41
C VAL A 381 -0.60 5.77 -16.03
N ASP A 382 -1.25 6.37 -15.03
CA ASP A 382 -0.66 6.45 -13.70
C ASP A 382 -0.61 5.08 -13.01
N PRO A 383 0.35 4.85 -12.10
CA PRO A 383 0.49 3.57 -11.42
C PRO A 383 -0.74 3.14 -10.60
N LEU A 384 -1.51 4.07 -10.00
CA LEU A 384 -2.72 3.69 -9.28
C LEU A 384 -3.77 3.14 -10.24
N THR A 385 -4.01 3.78 -11.38
CA THR A 385 -4.91 3.30 -12.42
C THR A 385 -4.50 1.91 -12.93
N GLN A 386 -3.20 1.65 -13.06
CA GLN A 386 -2.66 0.32 -13.41
C GLN A 386 -2.80 -0.71 -12.28
N LEU A 387 -2.72 -0.29 -11.01
CA LEU A 387 -3.02 -1.14 -9.86
C LEU A 387 -4.52 -1.47 -9.77
N VAL A 388 -5.39 -0.50 -10.00
CA VAL A 388 -6.85 -0.71 -10.04
C VAL A 388 -7.23 -1.62 -11.20
N ASN A 389 -6.55 -1.57 -12.35
CA ASN A 389 -6.71 -2.57 -13.42
C ASN A 389 -6.40 -4.00 -12.96
N VAL A 390 -5.31 -4.21 -12.22
CA VAL A 390 -4.96 -5.53 -11.63
C VAL A 390 -6.03 -5.99 -10.63
N ILE A 391 -6.48 -5.07 -9.76
CA ILE A 391 -7.49 -5.35 -8.73
C ILE A 391 -8.85 -5.69 -9.36
N ASP A 392 -9.30 -4.92 -10.36
CA ASP A 392 -10.55 -5.15 -11.08
C ASP A 392 -10.56 -6.53 -11.74
N VAL A 393 -9.51 -6.87 -12.49
CA VAL A 393 -9.43 -8.20 -13.13
C VAL A 393 -9.39 -9.32 -12.09
N TYR A 394 -8.63 -9.18 -11.00
CA TYR A 394 -8.62 -10.16 -9.91
C TYR A 394 -10.01 -10.37 -9.31
N GLU A 395 -10.72 -9.28 -8.99
CA GLU A 395 -12.08 -9.33 -8.46
C GLU A 395 -13.07 -9.91 -9.48
N ALA A 396 -12.99 -9.54 -10.75
CA ALA A 396 -13.85 -10.07 -11.82
C ALA A 396 -13.62 -11.57 -12.09
N LEU A 397 -12.40 -12.07 -11.90
CA LEU A 397 -12.07 -13.50 -12.02
C LEU A 397 -12.58 -14.31 -10.84
N THR A 398 -12.40 -13.80 -9.62
CA THR A 398 -12.68 -14.51 -8.36
C THR A 398 -14.10 -14.27 -7.83
N ALA A 399 -14.87 -13.37 -8.43
CA ALA A 399 -16.27 -13.11 -8.11
C ALA A 399 -17.19 -14.30 -8.37
N LYS A 400 -18.12 -14.56 -7.44
CA LYS A 400 -19.29 -15.41 -7.71
C LYS A 400 -20.25 -14.64 -8.60
N ARG A 401 -20.52 -15.14 -9.81
CA ARG A 401 -21.54 -14.59 -10.73
C ARG A 401 -22.55 -15.70 -11.06
N PRO A 402 -23.86 -15.40 -11.25
CA PRO A 402 -24.88 -16.44 -11.49
C PRO A 402 -24.57 -17.38 -12.67
N TYR A 403 -23.82 -16.91 -13.66
CA TYR A 403 -23.50 -17.63 -14.90
C TYR A 403 -22.06 -18.15 -14.97
N LYS A 404 -21.24 -17.99 -13.93
CA LYS A 404 -19.82 -18.37 -13.95
C LYS A 404 -19.34 -18.79 -12.55
N LYS A 405 -18.81 -20.02 -12.42
CA LYS A 405 -18.07 -20.43 -11.22
C LYS A 405 -16.83 -19.52 -11.04
N PRO A 406 -16.58 -18.96 -9.85
CA PRO A 406 -15.41 -18.13 -9.60
C PRO A 406 -14.12 -18.91 -9.86
N PHE A 407 -13.06 -18.21 -10.26
CA PHE A 407 -11.71 -18.78 -10.22
C PHE A 407 -11.24 -18.84 -8.77
N THR A 408 -10.42 -19.84 -8.46
CA THR A 408 -9.70 -19.89 -7.19
C THR A 408 -8.60 -18.81 -7.16
N PRO A 409 -8.16 -18.32 -5.97
CA PRO A 409 -7.15 -17.27 -5.86
C PRO A 409 -5.88 -17.58 -6.67
N GLU A 410 -5.38 -18.81 -6.58
CA GLU A 410 -4.18 -19.23 -7.31
C GLU A 410 -4.37 -19.27 -8.83
N ARG A 411 -5.59 -19.57 -9.31
CA ARG A 411 -5.92 -19.51 -10.74
C ARG A 411 -6.08 -18.07 -11.22
N ALA A 412 -6.55 -17.16 -10.37
CA ALA A 412 -6.58 -15.74 -10.70
C ALA A 412 -5.17 -15.15 -10.74
N ALA A 413 -4.30 -15.51 -9.79
CA ALA A 413 -2.89 -15.14 -9.78
C ALA A 413 -2.14 -15.63 -11.04
N ASP A 414 -2.37 -16.87 -11.49
CA ASP A 414 -1.84 -17.40 -12.75
C ASP A 414 -2.27 -16.55 -13.98
N VAL A 415 -3.52 -16.07 -14.03
CA VAL A 415 -3.96 -15.15 -15.09
C VAL A 415 -3.23 -13.80 -15.01
N LEU A 416 -3.10 -13.22 -13.82
CA LEU A 416 -2.36 -11.96 -13.63
C LEU A 416 -0.89 -12.11 -14.07
N LEU A 417 -0.22 -13.18 -13.63
CA LEU A 417 1.18 -13.48 -13.97
C LEU A 417 1.39 -13.65 -15.48
N ARG A 418 0.47 -14.31 -16.19
CA ARG A 418 0.53 -14.43 -17.66
C ARG A 418 0.30 -13.12 -18.40
N GLY A 419 -0.46 -12.18 -17.81
CA GLY A 419 -0.68 -10.85 -18.36
C GLY A 419 0.44 -9.84 -18.11
N VAL A 420 1.45 -10.18 -17.29
CA VAL A 420 2.57 -9.29 -16.95
C VAL A 420 3.29 -8.78 -18.22
N GLY A 421 3.45 -7.47 -18.31
CA GLY A 421 4.16 -6.82 -19.42
C GLY A 421 3.34 -6.69 -20.71
N SER A 422 2.09 -7.16 -20.75
CA SER A 422 1.14 -6.95 -21.85
C SER A 422 -0.17 -6.35 -21.35
N GLU A 423 -0.94 -7.08 -20.54
CA GLU A 423 -2.16 -6.57 -19.91
C GLU A 423 -1.82 -5.70 -18.71
N PHE A 424 -0.92 -6.17 -17.84
CA PHE A 424 -0.63 -5.54 -16.55
C PHE A 424 0.79 -4.98 -16.47
N ASN A 425 0.95 -3.89 -15.71
CA ASN A 425 2.28 -3.42 -15.31
C ASN A 425 2.91 -4.47 -14.36
N PRO A 426 4.13 -4.97 -14.65
CA PRO A 426 4.84 -5.92 -13.78
C PRO A 426 4.91 -5.49 -12.31
N LEU A 427 5.14 -4.19 -12.06
CA LEU A 427 5.23 -3.63 -10.71
C LEU A 427 3.91 -3.74 -9.94
N CYS A 428 2.79 -3.48 -10.60
CA CYS A 428 1.47 -3.53 -9.98
C CYS A 428 1.07 -4.97 -9.62
N VAL A 429 1.41 -5.95 -10.47
CA VAL A 429 1.18 -7.38 -10.19
C VAL A 429 2.06 -7.86 -9.04
N ASP A 430 3.35 -7.50 -9.03
CA ASP A 430 4.29 -7.84 -7.95
C ASP A 430 3.83 -7.26 -6.60
N LEU A 431 3.48 -5.96 -6.56
CA LEU A 431 2.95 -5.31 -5.35
C LEU A 431 1.64 -5.96 -4.85
N PHE A 432 0.71 -6.27 -5.76
CA PHE A 432 -0.56 -6.91 -5.41
C PHE A 432 -0.35 -8.32 -4.85
N LEU A 433 0.42 -9.17 -5.54
CA LEU A 433 0.64 -10.56 -5.14
C LEU A 433 1.51 -10.70 -3.89
N ARG A 434 2.51 -9.83 -3.67
CA ARG A 434 3.26 -9.81 -2.40
C ARG A 434 2.39 -9.40 -1.22
N HIS A 435 1.43 -8.50 -1.43
CA HIS A 435 0.57 -8.02 -0.34
C HIS A 435 -0.49 -9.06 0.05
N PHE A 436 -1.24 -9.58 -0.93
CA PHE A 436 -2.37 -10.48 -0.68
C PHE A 436 -2.03 -11.97 -0.80
N GLY A 437 -0.82 -12.31 -1.24
CA GLY A 437 -0.39 -13.67 -1.53
C GLY A 437 -1.03 -14.24 -2.80
N ILE A 438 -0.50 -15.38 -3.26
CA ILE A 438 -1.22 -16.24 -4.21
C ILE A 438 -2.43 -16.92 -3.51
N PHE A 439 -2.30 -17.15 -2.20
CA PHE A 439 -3.33 -17.70 -1.33
C PHE A 439 -3.60 -16.71 -0.18
N PRO A 440 -4.71 -15.95 -0.21
CA PRO A 440 -5.05 -15.02 0.86
C PRO A 440 -5.31 -15.71 2.22
N PRO A 441 -5.18 -14.99 3.35
CA PRO A 441 -5.50 -15.53 4.68
C PRO A 441 -6.91 -16.13 4.74
N GLY A 442 -7.05 -17.26 5.43
CA GLY A 442 -8.28 -18.05 5.48
C GLY A 442 -8.51 -18.97 4.27
N THR A 443 -7.68 -18.91 3.22
CA THR A 443 -7.80 -19.85 2.08
C THR A 443 -7.53 -21.28 2.55
N PRO A 444 -8.47 -22.24 2.37
CA PRO A 444 -8.23 -23.64 2.70
C PRO A 444 -7.32 -24.28 1.64
N VAL A 445 -6.27 -24.96 2.11
CA VAL A 445 -5.17 -25.49 1.30
C VAL A 445 -4.82 -26.92 1.72
N ARG A 446 -4.26 -27.69 0.77
CA ARG A 446 -3.62 -28.98 1.04
C ARG A 446 -2.11 -28.87 0.75
N LEU A 447 -1.29 -29.38 1.66
CA LEU A 447 0.16 -29.40 1.52
C LEU A 447 0.63 -30.65 0.75
N THR A 448 1.90 -30.64 0.32
CA THR A 448 2.51 -31.75 -0.46
C THR A 448 2.64 -33.06 0.30
N ASP A 449 2.62 -33.07 1.63
CA ASP A 449 2.54 -34.28 2.47
C ASP A 449 1.11 -34.85 2.59
N GLY A 450 0.11 -34.17 2.03
CA GLY A 450 -1.29 -34.56 2.08
C GLY A 450 -2.09 -33.91 3.21
N SER A 451 -1.45 -33.24 4.17
CA SER A 451 -2.13 -32.53 5.27
C SER A 451 -2.99 -31.36 4.79
N GLU A 452 -4.03 -31.01 5.55
CA GLU A 452 -4.97 -29.92 5.20
C GLU A 452 -4.92 -28.80 6.24
N GLY A 453 -5.05 -27.57 5.78
CA GLY A 453 -5.03 -26.39 6.65
C GLY A 453 -5.71 -25.18 6.03
N ALA A 454 -5.58 -24.05 6.70
CA ALA A 454 -5.92 -22.74 6.16
C ALA A 454 -4.70 -21.82 6.23
N VAL A 455 -4.52 -20.96 5.23
CA VAL A 455 -3.48 -19.93 5.28
C VAL A 455 -3.71 -19.02 6.48
N ALA A 456 -2.73 -18.94 7.36
CA ALA A 456 -2.75 -18.06 8.53
C ALA A 456 -2.29 -16.65 8.16
N THR A 457 -1.14 -16.52 7.50
CA THR A 457 -0.56 -15.24 7.07
C THR A 457 0.16 -15.37 5.74
N THR A 458 0.15 -14.29 4.95
CA THR A 458 0.91 -14.19 3.70
C THR A 458 2.39 -13.97 3.97
N ASN A 459 3.24 -14.30 3.01
CA ASN A 459 4.68 -14.04 3.05
C ASN A 459 5.06 -12.99 1.99
N PRO A 460 5.37 -11.74 2.38
CA PRO A 460 5.68 -10.67 1.42
C PRO A 460 6.97 -10.87 0.60
N CYS A 461 7.86 -11.75 1.06
CA CYS A 461 9.11 -12.06 0.36
C CYS A 461 8.97 -13.25 -0.60
N ASP A 462 7.96 -14.09 -0.41
CA ASP A 462 7.69 -15.28 -1.23
C ASP A 462 6.17 -15.54 -1.28
N ALA A 463 5.48 -14.87 -2.20
CA ALA A 463 4.01 -14.87 -2.30
C ALA A 463 3.39 -16.26 -2.57
N ALA A 464 4.19 -17.23 -3.00
CA ALA A 464 3.79 -18.62 -3.20
C ALA A 464 3.87 -19.47 -1.92
N HIS A 465 4.64 -19.03 -0.92
CA HIS A 465 4.97 -19.79 0.29
C HIS A 465 4.51 -19.06 1.58
N PRO A 466 3.19 -19.01 1.84
CA PRO A 466 2.62 -18.41 3.05
C PRO A 466 2.73 -19.34 4.27
N VAL A 467 2.38 -18.83 5.45
CA VAL A 467 2.28 -19.64 6.67
C VAL A 467 0.90 -20.28 6.75
N VAL A 468 0.84 -21.58 7.01
CA VAL A 468 -0.40 -22.38 7.05
C VAL A 468 -0.65 -22.91 8.46
N HIS A 469 -1.88 -22.73 8.96
CA HIS A 469 -2.36 -23.42 10.16
C HIS A 469 -3.01 -24.74 9.74
N VAL A 470 -2.36 -25.84 10.05
CA VAL A 470 -2.79 -27.21 9.73
C VAL A 470 -3.96 -27.59 10.64
N THR A 471 -5.07 -28.01 10.03
CA THR A 471 -6.30 -28.44 10.72
C THR A 471 -6.54 -29.93 10.60
N ARG A 472 -5.89 -30.61 9.64
CA ARG A 472 -5.77 -32.06 9.56
C ARG A 472 -4.34 -32.49 9.22
N ASP A 473 -3.83 -33.50 9.90
CA ASP A 473 -2.58 -34.16 9.51
C ASP A 473 -2.72 -34.97 8.21
N ALA A 474 -1.63 -35.58 7.75
CA ALA A 474 -1.59 -36.40 6.54
C ALA A 474 -2.46 -37.67 6.62
N ASP A 475 -2.73 -38.18 7.84
CA ASP A 475 -3.59 -39.34 8.10
C ASP A 475 -5.08 -38.93 8.22
N GLY A 476 -5.38 -37.62 8.14
CA GLY A 476 -6.72 -37.04 8.24
C GLY A 476 -7.21 -36.78 9.67
N GLY A 477 -6.36 -37.05 10.68
CA GLY A 477 -6.59 -36.74 12.09
C GLY A 477 -6.56 -35.24 12.36
N VAL A 478 -7.12 -34.82 13.50
CA VAL A 478 -6.96 -33.43 13.99
C VAL A 478 -5.66 -33.39 14.80
N PRO A 479 -4.70 -32.50 14.49
CA PRO A 479 -3.44 -32.44 15.22
C PRO A 479 -3.64 -32.19 16.73
N ASP A 480 -2.94 -32.95 17.57
CA ASP A 480 -2.98 -32.83 19.05
C ASP A 480 -2.56 -31.44 19.57
N ARG A 481 -1.92 -30.61 18.73
CA ARG A 481 -1.51 -29.23 19.02
C ARG A 481 -1.69 -28.35 17.77
N PRO A 482 -1.95 -27.04 17.93
CA PRO A 482 -1.95 -26.11 16.80
C PRO A 482 -0.64 -26.19 16.02
N MET A 483 -0.71 -26.69 14.78
CA MET A 483 0.45 -26.91 13.93
C MET A 483 0.52 -25.79 12.91
N ILE A 484 1.46 -24.86 13.13
CA ILE A 484 1.76 -23.75 12.22
C ILE A 484 2.96 -24.16 11.38
N VAL A 485 2.80 -24.17 10.07
CA VAL A 485 3.82 -24.55 9.08
C VAL A 485 4.21 -23.32 8.28
N ASP A 486 5.49 -22.96 8.31
CA ASP A 486 6.06 -22.00 7.37
C ASP A 486 6.45 -22.75 6.09
N THR A 487 5.71 -22.55 5.01
CA THR A 487 6.01 -23.22 3.72
C THR A 487 7.24 -22.63 3.02
N ALA A 488 7.82 -21.52 3.52
CA ALA A 488 9.08 -20.99 3.04
C ALA A 488 10.32 -21.69 3.66
N GLU A 489 10.14 -22.61 4.62
CA GLU A 489 11.24 -23.40 5.20
C GLU A 489 11.94 -24.24 4.10
N LYS A 490 13.23 -24.01 3.88
CA LYS A 490 14.03 -24.75 2.89
C LYS A 490 14.87 -25.84 3.54
N LEU A 491 14.88 -27.00 2.90
CA LEU A 491 15.81 -28.09 3.21
C LEU A 491 17.25 -27.68 2.87
N PRO A 492 18.28 -28.31 3.47
CA PRO A 492 19.69 -28.02 3.17
C PRO A 492 20.10 -28.17 1.68
N GLY A 493 19.29 -28.88 0.88
CA GLY A 493 19.45 -29.02 -0.58
C GLY A 493 18.76 -27.94 -1.43
N GLY A 494 18.09 -26.95 -0.81
CA GLY A 494 17.51 -25.78 -1.50
C GLY A 494 16.03 -25.90 -1.91
N GLY A 495 15.44 -27.10 -1.90
CA GLY A 495 13.99 -27.30 -2.06
C GLY A 495 13.21 -26.93 -0.79
N TYR A 496 11.94 -26.58 -0.95
CA TYR A 496 11.05 -26.30 0.19
C TYR A 496 10.69 -27.60 0.93
N ARG A 497 10.48 -27.49 2.25
CA ARG A 497 10.15 -28.63 3.11
C ARG A 497 8.72 -29.13 2.89
N LEU A 498 7.78 -28.20 2.76
CA LEU A 498 6.37 -28.41 2.46
C LEU A 498 5.89 -27.27 1.56
N GLU A 499 5.16 -27.61 0.50
CA GLU A 499 4.60 -26.64 -0.45
C GLU A 499 3.08 -26.77 -0.47
N ILE A 500 2.37 -25.74 -0.93
CA ILE A 500 0.93 -25.85 -1.17
C ILE A 500 0.71 -26.60 -2.48
N ALA A 501 0.21 -27.83 -2.39
CA ALA A 501 -0.12 -28.64 -3.55
C ALA A 501 -1.30 -28.03 -4.34
N CYS A 502 -2.31 -27.51 -3.63
CA CYS A 502 -3.47 -26.81 -4.21
C CYS A 502 -4.39 -26.22 -3.13
N SER A 503 -5.30 -25.32 -3.54
CA SER A 503 -6.45 -24.95 -2.70
C SER A 503 -7.47 -26.09 -2.62
N ALA A 504 -8.20 -26.18 -1.50
CA ALA A 504 -9.28 -27.17 -1.35
C ALA A 504 -10.39 -26.98 -2.40
N ALA A 505 -10.62 -25.74 -2.84
CA ALA A 505 -11.54 -25.42 -3.93
C ALA A 505 -11.07 -26.00 -5.28
N ALA A 506 -9.77 -26.00 -5.56
CA ALA A 506 -9.21 -26.63 -6.76
C ALA A 506 -9.33 -28.17 -6.71
N LEU A 507 -9.18 -28.80 -5.55
CA LEU A 507 -9.44 -30.24 -5.36
C LEU A 507 -10.90 -30.62 -5.65
N GLN A 508 -11.84 -29.83 -5.12
CA GLN A 508 -13.28 -30.00 -5.40
C GLN A 508 -13.60 -29.76 -6.88
N ALA A 509 -12.91 -28.84 -7.55
CA ALA A 509 -13.06 -28.61 -8.99
C ALA A 509 -12.47 -29.72 -9.86
N ARG A 510 -11.34 -30.33 -9.47
CA ARG A 510 -10.73 -31.48 -10.17
C ARG A 510 -11.58 -32.74 -10.04
N THR A 511 -12.02 -33.07 -8.82
CA THR A 511 -12.89 -34.23 -8.55
C THR A 511 -14.26 -34.13 -9.25
N GLN A 512 -14.79 -32.92 -9.46
CA GLN A 512 -16.02 -32.70 -10.25
C GLN A 512 -15.80 -32.66 -11.78
N SER A 513 -14.57 -32.49 -12.27
CA SER A 513 -14.28 -32.36 -13.71
C SER A 513 -13.66 -33.60 -14.35
N GLY A 514 -13.30 -34.63 -13.57
CA GLY A 514 -12.86 -35.93 -14.07
C GLY A 514 -11.48 -35.94 -14.74
N ALA A 515 -10.71 -34.86 -14.62
CA ALA A 515 -9.33 -34.81 -15.08
C ALA A 515 -8.39 -35.52 -14.08
N PRO A 516 -7.47 -36.41 -14.53
CA PRO A 516 -6.46 -37.01 -13.67
C PRO A 516 -5.54 -35.96 -13.01
N ALA A 517 -4.89 -36.37 -11.91
CA ALA A 517 -4.05 -35.52 -11.05
C ALA A 517 -2.85 -34.92 -11.79
#